data_AF-A0A3M2E419-F1
#
_entry.id   AF-A0A3M2E419-F1
#
_cell.length_a   1.000
_cell.length_b   1.000
_cell.length_c   1.000
_cell.angle_alpha   90.00
_cell.angle_beta   90.00
_cell.angle_gamma   90.00
#
_symmetry.space_group_name_H-M   'P 1'
#
loop_
_entity.id
_entity.type
_entity.pdbx_description
1 polymer ?
#
loop_
_entity_poly.entity_id
_entity_poly.type
_entity_poly.pdbx_seq_one_letter_code
_entity_poly.pdbx_strand_id
1 'polypeptide(L)'
;MASCALIPLHAARPLLVAVAAGRRPADLVIRNGTWVNVHTRELLGAHDVAVAGGRIAAVAPDLSDRIGAETEVIDAAGRFMVPGLVDGHMHIESGMLTPAEFSRAVAPHGTTTMFVDPHEIANVLGLRGVRLMLDEALLQPLSLFVQMPSCAPSAPGLETTGHEITPEDVAEAMKWPGIVGLGEMMNFPGVIAGDGKMLAEIAATERAGKTVGGHYASPDLGAAFRAYVAGGPADDHEGTREEDAIARARQGMRPMLRLGSAWHDVKAQITAVTRAGLDPRSFILCTDDCHPGTLVHEGHMDRVVRHAIDCGVDPVVAIQMATINTAAHFGLERELGAIAPGRRADIVLTSDLAGLPVETVIAKGRVVATNGRATVDFPHIRWPADVRNSVRLGRPLAPADFEIRLAAERGEATVRVIGVIENQAPTRALEMRVPVRDGLIEADPGRDLAQVALVERHRGTGGVVNALVSGFGYGPGVAVASTVAHDSHHMIVVGTDRGMMAAAANRLAEVGGGVSVWKDGRELALVELPVAGLMSDRPAPEVAEAASAMVAAMAACGTRLNNAFMQHSLLALVVIPELRISDKGLVDVLRFAHTDLVAD
;
A
#
# COMPACT_ATOMS: atom_id res chain seq x y z
N MET A 1 -3.48 29.94 -1.03
CA MET A 1 -3.52 28.74 -1.90
C MET A 1 -4.94 28.58 -2.39
N ALA A 2 -5.18 28.47 -3.70
CA ALA A 2 -6.49 28.11 -4.22
C ALA A 2 -6.82 26.69 -3.73
N SER A 3 -8.04 26.46 -3.23
CA SER A 3 -8.45 25.16 -2.72
C SER A 3 -8.41 24.12 -3.85
N CYS A 4 -7.72 22.99 -3.64
CA CYS A 4 -7.80 21.82 -4.54
C CYS A 4 -9.16 21.09 -4.43
N ALA A 5 -10.05 21.54 -3.54
CA ALA A 5 -11.35 20.92 -3.35
C ALA A 5 -12.30 21.25 -4.52
N LEU A 6 -12.78 20.20 -5.17
CA LEU A 6 -13.85 20.30 -6.15
C LEU A 6 -15.17 20.72 -5.49
N ILE A 7 -15.93 21.55 -6.20
CA ILE A 7 -17.30 21.86 -5.80
C ILE A 7 -18.13 20.56 -5.82
N PRO A 8 -18.92 20.27 -4.77
CA PRO A 8 -19.81 19.11 -4.75
C PRO A 8 -20.71 19.08 -5.98
N LEU A 9 -20.96 17.89 -6.54
CA LEU A 9 -21.65 17.75 -7.83
C LEU A 9 -22.98 18.50 -7.87
N HIS A 10 -23.80 18.40 -6.80
CA HIS A 10 -25.10 19.07 -6.73
C HIS A 10 -24.98 20.60 -6.87
N ALA A 11 -23.95 21.21 -6.29
CA ALA A 11 -23.68 22.64 -6.37
C ALA A 11 -23.04 23.05 -7.70
N ALA A 12 -22.31 22.15 -8.36
CA ALA A 12 -21.74 22.38 -9.69
C ALA A 12 -22.78 22.31 -10.83
N ARG A 13 -23.95 21.67 -10.62
CA ARG A 13 -24.95 21.44 -11.69
C ARG A 13 -25.35 22.69 -12.49
N PRO A 14 -25.67 23.85 -11.87
CA PRO A 14 -26.06 25.03 -12.64
C PRO A 14 -24.97 25.48 -13.61
N LEU A 15 -23.70 25.45 -13.18
CA LEU A 15 -22.55 25.75 -14.02
C LEU A 15 -22.42 24.77 -15.17
N LEU A 16 -22.44 23.46 -14.87
CA LEU A 16 -22.32 22.41 -15.88
C LEU A 16 -23.41 22.49 -16.94
N VAL A 17 -24.66 22.74 -16.52
CA VAL A 17 -25.80 22.89 -17.44
C VAL A 17 -25.66 24.16 -18.30
N ALA A 18 -25.17 25.27 -17.75
CA ALA A 18 -24.94 26.49 -18.51
C ALA A 18 -23.87 26.31 -19.58
N VAL A 19 -22.75 25.65 -19.24
CA VAL A 19 -21.66 25.34 -20.18
C VAL A 19 -22.13 24.32 -21.22
N ALA A 20 -22.70 23.18 -20.81
CA ALA A 20 -23.16 22.17 -21.76
C ALA A 20 -24.16 22.72 -22.79
N ALA A 21 -25.04 23.64 -22.36
CA ALA A 21 -26.03 24.29 -23.22
C ALA A 21 -25.53 25.52 -23.99
N GLY A 22 -24.23 25.86 -23.91
CA GLY A 22 -23.63 26.97 -24.68
C GLY A 22 -23.96 28.38 -24.20
N ARG A 23 -24.53 28.52 -23.00
CA ARG A 23 -24.83 29.83 -22.40
C ARG A 23 -23.63 30.45 -21.68
N ARG A 24 -22.57 29.67 -21.48
CA ARG A 24 -21.33 30.10 -20.81
C ARG A 24 -20.15 29.34 -21.44
N PRO A 25 -18.99 29.98 -21.61
CA PRO A 25 -17.78 29.28 -22.02
C PRO A 25 -17.32 28.27 -20.95
N ALA A 26 -16.60 27.24 -21.38
CA ALA A 26 -15.95 26.25 -20.53
C ALA A 26 -14.66 26.81 -19.91
N ASP A 27 -14.19 26.20 -18.82
CA ASP A 27 -12.88 26.53 -18.24
C ASP A 27 -11.75 25.92 -19.10
N LEU A 28 -11.97 24.69 -19.56
CA LEU A 28 -11.06 23.93 -20.41
C LEU A 28 -11.85 23.20 -21.51
N VAL A 29 -11.32 23.17 -22.73
CA VAL A 29 -11.79 22.29 -23.81
C VAL A 29 -10.62 21.46 -24.35
N ILE A 30 -10.76 20.14 -24.29
CA ILE A 30 -9.86 19.19 -24.98
C ILE A 30 -10.49 18.90 -26.34
N ARG A 31 -9.75 19.08 -27.43
CA ARG A 31 -10.27 18.97 -28.79
C ARG A 31 -9.70 17.80 -29.55
N ASN A 32 -10.46 17.31 -30.52
CA ASN A 32 -10.00 16.39 -31.56
C ASN A 32 -9.33 15.11 -30.98
N GLY A 33 -9.91 14.55 -29.92
CA GLY A 33 -9.45 13.31 -29.30
C GLY A 33 -10.24 12.08 -29.78
N THR A 34 -9.69 10.91 -29.53
CA THR A 34 -10.39 9.63 -29.61
C THR A 34 -10.92 9.27 -28.23
N TRP A 35 -12.22 9.44 -28.01
CA TRP A 35 -12.85 9.14 -26.73
C TRP A 35 -12.91 7.63 -26.49
N VAL A 36 -12.24 7.17 -25.43
CA VAL A 36 -12.35 5.80 -24.93
C VAL A 36 -13.57 5.71 -24.03
N ASN A 37 -14.69 5.25 -24.58
CA ASN A 37 -15.94 5.16 -23.85
C ASN A 37 -16.03 3.85 -23.06
N VAL A 38 -15.65 3.91 -21.79
CA VAL A 38 -15.68 2.77 -20.85
C VAL A 38 -17.08 2.28 -20.48
N HIS A 39 -18.15 2.95 -20.91
CA HIS A 39 -19.52 2.43 -20.73
C HIS A 39 -19.91 1.46 -21.85
N THR A 40 -19.55 1.77 -23.10
CA THR A 40 -19.95 1.02 -24.30
C THR A 40 -18.83 0.21 -24.93
N ARG A 41 -17.58 0.40 -24.47
CA ARG A 41 -16.35 -0.15 -25.05
C ARG A 41 -16.04 0.35 -26.47
N GLU A 42 -16.50 1.54 -26.82
CA GLU A 42 -16.26 2.15 -28.13
C GLU A 42 -15.08 3.13 -28.11
N LEU A 43 -14.40 3.24 -29.25
CA LEU A 43 -13.38 4.25 -29.54
C LEU A 43 -13.98 5.26 -30.51
N LEU A 44 -14.30 6.45 -30.03
CA LEU A 44 -15.02 7.48 -30.79
C LEU A 44 -14.08 8.63 -31.15
N GLY A 45 -13.57 8.63 -32.38
CA GLY A 45 -12.65 9.65 -32.91
C GLY A 45 -13.30 11.02 -33.09
N ALA A 46 -12.47 12.08 -33.21
CA ALA A 46 -12.89 13.46 -33.47
C ALA A 46 -13.95 13.97 -32.47
N HIS A 47 -13.72 13.75 -31.17
CA HIS A 47 -14.55 14.27 -30.09
C HIS A 47 -13.80 15.31 -29.25
N ASP A 48 -14.56 16.27 -28.76
CA ASP A 48 -14.16 17.29 -27.82
C ASP A 48 -14.74 16.98 -26.43
N VAL A 49 -14.06 17.44 -25.38
CA VAL A 49 -14.50 17.40 -23.97
C VAL A 49 -14.47 18.81 -23.41
N ALA A 50 -15.61 19.32 -22.95
CA ALA A 50 -15.70 20.60 -22.25
C ALA A 50 -15.76 20.38 -20.73
N VAL A 51 -14.94 21.14 -20.00
CA VAL A 51 -14.76 21.05 -18.55
C VAL A 51 -15.14 22.36 -17.89
N ALA A 52 -15.86 22.30 -16.77
CA ALA A 52 -16.19 23.46 -15.95
C ALA A 52 -16.25 23.09 -14.46
N GLY A 53 -15.68 23.92 -13.59
CA GLY A 53 -15.58 23.66 -12.15
C GLY A 53 -14.86 22.34 -11.85
N GLY A 54 -13.88 21.97 -12.67
CA GLY A 54 -13.12 20.72 -12.56
C GLY A 54 -13.90 19.43 -12.89
N ARG A 55 -15.08 19.57 -13.50
CA ARG A 55 -15.94 18.45 -13.92
C ARG A 55 -16.24 18.52 -15.41
N ILE A 56 -16.51 17.38 -16.00
CA ILE A 56 -16.92 17.27 -17.41
C ILE A 56 -18.33 17.85 -17.54
N ALA A 57 -18.49 18.88 -18.36
CA ALA A 57 -19.79 19.47 -18.68
C ALA A 57 -20.42 18.79 -19.89
N ALA A 58 -19.63 18.51 -20.93
CA ALA A 58 -20.09 17.89 -22.18
C ALA A 58 -18.99 17.09 -22.87
N VAL A 59 -19.39 16.09 -23.67
CA VAL A 59 -18.55 15.35 -24.61
C VAL A 59 -19.33 15.28 -25.92
N ALA A 60 -18.77 15.76 -27.03
CA ALA A 60 -19.44 15.81 -28.33
C ALA A 60 -18.43 15.94 -29.47
N PRO A 61 -18.79 15.65 -30.74
CA PRO A 61 -17.88 15.79 -31.88
C PRO A 61 -17.29 17.20 -32.08
N ASP A 62 -18.02 18.25 -31.68
CA ASP A 62 -17.54 19.64 -31.75
C ASP A 62 -18.09 20.42 -30.56
N LEU A 63 -17.19 21.04 -29.80
CA LEU A 63 -17.50 21.95 -28.69
C LEU A 63 -16.77 23.29 -28.87
N SER A 64 -16.43 23.67 -30.10
CA SER A 64 -15.77 24.95 -30.42
C SER A 64 -16.59 26.17 -29.97
N ASP A 65 -17.91 26.06 -29.95
CA ASP A 65 -18.84 27.07 -29.45
C ASP A 65 -18.89 27.16 -27.90
N ARG A 66 -18.09 26.34 -27.20
CA ARG A 66 -17.83 26.44 -25.74
C ARG A 66 -16.55 27.19 -25.41
N ILE A 67 -15.77 27.59 -26.41
CA ILE A 67 -14.49 28.27 -26.21
C ILE A 67 -14.72 29.78 -26.12
N GLY A 68 -14.39 30.36 -24.97
CA GLY A 68 -14.35 31.81 -24.73
C GLY A 68 -12.92 32.34 -24.67
N ALA A 69 -12.78 33.64 -24.40
CA ALA A 69 -11.47 34.31 -24.35
C ALA A 69 -10.53 33.78 -23.24
N GLU A 70 -11.09 33.22 -22.16
CA GLU A 70 -10.36 32.69 -21.00
C GLU A 70 -10.31 31.15 -20.97
N THR A 71 -10.92 30.49 -21.96
CA THR A 71 -10.96 29.02 -22.01
C THR A 71 -9.59 28.47 -22.39
N GLU A 72 -9.05 27.57 -21.57
CA GLU A 72 -7.87 26.79 -21.93
C GLU A 72 -8.25 25.79 -23.03
N VAL A 73 -7.42 25.65 -24.07
CA VAL A 73 -7.66 24.72 -25.17
C VAL A 73 -6.49 23.78 -25.31
N ILE A 74 -6.76 22.48 -25.21
CA ILE A 74 -5.79 21.40 -25.43
C ILE A 74 -6.18 20.68 -26.73
N ASP A 75 -5.30 20.64 -27.72
CA ASP A 75 -5.50 19.80 -28.90
C ASP A 75 -4.95 18.39 -28.63
N ALA A 76 -5.82 17.39 -28.59
CA ALA A 76 -5.42 15.99 -28.42
C ALA A 76 -4.77 15.44 -29.70
N ALA A 77 -4.96 16.06 -30.86
CA ALA A 77 -4.38 15.66 -32.15
C ALA A 77 -4.61 14.17 -32.48
N GLY A 78 -5.83 13.67 -32.25
CA GLY A 78 -6.25 12.30 -32.50
C GLY A 78 -5.92 11.31 -31.38
N ARG A 79 -5.14 11.71 -30.36
CA ARG A 79 -4.80 10.86 -29.20
C ARG A 79 -6.04 10.32 -28.49
N PHE A 80 -5.89 9.17 -27.86
CA PHE A 80 -6.90 8.60 -26.98
C PHE A 80 -7.07 9.47 -25.73
N MET A 81 -8.33 9.77 -25.42
CA MET A 81 -8.75 10.34 -24.15
C MET A 81 -9.27 9.20 -23.29
N VAL A 82 -8.46 8.78 -22.33
CA VAL A 82 -8.75 7.69 -21.39
C VAL A 82 -9.20 8.32 -20.06
N PRO A 83 -10.21 7.77 -19.35
CA PRO A 83 -10.47 8.23 -17.99
C PRO A 83 -9.21 8.09 -17.12
N GLY A 84 -8.97 9.03 -16.21
CA GLY A 84 -7.83 8.94 -15.30
C GLY A 84 -7.81 7.61 -14.55
N LEU A 85 -6.62 7.00 -14.43
CA LEU A 85 -6.47 5.66 -13.87
C LEU A 85 -6.76 5.67 -12.37
N VAL A 86 -7.40 4.60 -11.91
CA VAL A 86 -7.89 4.42 -10.54
C VAL A 86 -7.23 3.18 -9.95
N ASP A 87 -6.48 3.38 -8.87
CA ASP A 87 -5.96 2.27 -8.07
C ASP A 87 -6.97 1.86 -7.00
N GLY A 88 -7.43 0.60 -7.05
CA GLY A 88 -8.53 0.12 -6.21
C GLY A 88 -8.17 -0.29 -4.79
N HIS A 89 -6.90 -0.53 -4.49
CA HIS A 89 -6.41 -0.87 -3.15
C HIS A 89 -4.89 -0.69 -3.10
N MET A 90 -4.40 0.10 -2.16
CA MET A 90 -2.97 0.34 -1.98
C MET A 90 -2.64 0.97 -0.62
N HIS A 91 -1.34 0.96 -0.29
CA HIS A 91 -0.77 1.54 0.93
C HIS A 91 0.27 2.61 0.56
N ILE A 92 0.05 3.85 0.98
CA ILE A 92 0.98 4.96 0.70
C ILE A 92 2.30 4.75 1.46
N GLU A 93 2.20 4.21 2.66
CA GLU A 93 3.30 3.94 3.57
C GLU A 93 4.32 2.95 2.99
N SER A 94 3.89 1.96 2.21
CA SER A 94 4.77 1.02 1.50
C SER A 94 5.64 1.71 0.43
N GLY A 95 5.14 2.84 -0.09
CA GLY A 95 5.88 3.79 -0.92
C GLY A 95 6.97 4.55 -0.18
N MET A 96 7.02 4.48 1.16
CA MET A 96 7.91 5.26 2.02
C MET A 96 7.74 6.78 1.89
N LEU A 97 6.60 7.22 1.36
CA LEU A 97 6.33 8.62 1.01
C LEU A 97 5.08 9.10 1.74
N THR A 98 4.99 10.40 2.03
CA THR A 98 3.70 10.96 2.48
C THR A 98 2.71 11.06 1.30
N PRO A 99 1.39 11.21 1.56
CA PRO A 99 0.40 11.39 0.51
C PRO A 99 0.74 12.44 -0.56
N ALA A 100 1.40 13.53 -0.18
CA ALA A 100 1.86 14.56 -1.12
C ALA A 100 2.89 14.02 -2.14
N GLU A 101 3.95 13.36 -1.64
CA GLU A 101 5.02 12.88 -2.50
C GLU A 101 4.66 11.59 -3.25
N PHE A 102 3.83 10.74 -2.66
CA PHE A 102 3.24 9.61 -3.38
C PHE A 102 2.42 10.11 -4.58
N SER A 103 1.53 11.09 -4.35
CA SER A 103 0.73 11.70 -5.42
C SER A 103 1.60 12.33 -6.50
N ARG A 104 2.69 13.00 -6.11
CA ARG A 104 3.65 13.59 -7.05
C ARG A 104 4.34 12.53 -7.90
N ALA A 105 4.71 11.39 -7.30
CA ALA A 105 5.36 10.29 -7.99
C ALA A 105 4.45 9.63 -9.03
N VAL A 106 3.16 9.41 -8.70
CA VAL A 106 2.24 8.66 -9.58
C VAL A 106 1.47 9.51 -10.58
N ALA A 107 1.32 10.83 -10.35
CA ALA A 107 0.61 11.70 -11.29
C ALA A 107 1.16 11.65 -12.72
N PRO A 108 2.49 11.63 -12.97
CA PRO A 108 3.07 11.45 -14.29
C PRO A 108 2.74 10.11 -14.98
N HIS A 109 2.28 9.12 -14.21
CA HIS A 109 1.90 7.79 -14.67
C HIS A 109 0.39 7.65 -14.91
N GLY A 110 -0.37 8.74 -14.88
CA GLY A 110 -1.78 8.75 -15.28
C GLY A 110 -2.75 8.28 -14.19
N THR A 111 -2.25 7.90 -13.00
CA THR A 111 -3.11 7.68 -11.83
C THR A 111 -3.66 9.01 -11.34
N THR A 112 -4.98 9.13 -11.29
CA THR A 112 -5.66 10.32 -10.78
C THR A 112 -6.49 10.05 -9.53
N THR A 113 -6.77 8.78 -9.23
CA THR A 113 -7.53 8.36 -8.06
C THR A 113 -6.88 7.16 -7.39
N MET A 114 -6.85 7.16 -6.06
CA MET A 114 -6.34 6.05 -5.23
C MET A 114 -7.29 5.78 -4.06
N PHE A 115 -7.48 4.50 -3.75
CA PHE A 115 -8.19 4.00 -2.58
C PHE A 115 -7.15 3.46 -1.61
N VAL A 116 -6.90 4.24 -0.56
CA VAL A 116 -5.75 4.09 0.35
C VAL A 116 -6.20 3.45 1.64
N ASP A 117 -5.59 2.33 2.03
CA ASP A 117 -5.74 1.77 3.36
C ASP A 117 -4.52 2.15 4.24
N PRO A 118 -4.69 3.06 5.21
CA PRO A 118 -3.62 3.62 6.02
C PRO A 118 -3.33 2.77 7.28
N HIS A 119 -3.37 1.44 7.16
CA HIS A 119 -3.32 0.55 8.32
C HIS A 119 -1.98 0.62 9.05
N GLU A 120 -0.91 1.00 8.35
CA GLU A 120 0.45 1.11 8.88
C GLU A 120 0.53 2.26 9.89
N ILE A 121 0.12 3.48 9.49
CA ILE A 121 0.12 4.61 10.41
C ILE A 121 -0.92 4.45 11.52
N ALA A 122 -2.01 3.71 11.27
CA ALA A 122 -3.01 3.40 12.30
C ALA A 122 -2.45 2.49 13.39
N ASN A 123 -1.62 1.50 13.05
CA ASN A 123 -0.92 0.70 14.06
C ASN A 123 -0.01 1.57 14.94
N VAL A 124 0.64 2.61 14.39
CA VAL A 124 1.51 3.49 15.17
C VAL A 124 0.73 4.54 15.98
N LEU A 125 -0.27 5.19 15.38
CA LEU A 125 -0.91 6.43 15.89
C LEU A 125 -2.43 6.36 16.04
N GLY A 126 -3.03 5.21 15.73
CA GLY A 126 -4.47 4.96 15.80
C GLY A 126 -5.27 5.87 14.88
N LEU A 127 -6.49 6.19 15.31
CA LEU A 127 -7.42 7.05 14.59
C LEU A 127 -6.83 8.45 14.25
N ARG A 128 -5.89 8.94 15.06
CA ARG A 128 -5.18 10.21 14.79
C ARG A 128 -4.24 10.11 13.60
N GLY A 129 -3.55 8.98 13.41
CA GLY A 129 -2.72 8.72 12.24
C GLY A 129 -3.53 8.77 10.96
N VAL A 130 -4.68 8.08 10.96
CA VAL A 130 -5.65 8.08 9.86
C VAL A 130 -6.14 9.48 9.54
N ARG A 131 -6.51 10.28 10.56
CA ARG A 131 -6.93 11.68 10.37
C ARG A 131 -5.85 12.51 9.68
N LEU A 132 -4.58 12.39 10.09
CA LEU A 132 -3.48 13.16 9.51
C LEU A 132 -3.25 12.81 8.04
N MET A 133 -3.28 11.51 7.69
CA MET A 133 -3.18 11.11 6.28
C MET A 133 -4.38 11.56 5.45
N LEU A 134 -5.60 11.48 6.00
CA LEU A 134 -6.79 12.01 5.34
C LEU A 134 -6.69 13.52 5.11
N ASP A 135 -6.21 14.28 6.09
CA ASP A 135 -6.07 15.73 5.98
C ASP A 135 -5.07 16.12 4.87
N GLU A 136 -3.93 15.43 4.75
CA GLU A 136 -3.00 15.65 3.64
C GLU A 136 -3.56 15.17 2.29
N ALA A 137 -4.24 14.02 2.26
CA ALA A 137 -4.90 13.46 1.09
C ALA A 137 -5.92 14.45 0.48
N LEU A 138 -6.70 15.14 1.31
CA LEU A 138 -7.70 16.13 0.86
C LEU A 138 -7.08 17.38 0.21
N LEU A 139 -5.81 17.67 0.45
CA LEU A 139 -5.10 18.80 -0.17
C LEU A 139 -4.58 18.49 -1.58
N GLN A 140 -4.51 17.21 -1.96
CA GLN A 140 -3.81 16.80 -3.15
C GLN A 140 -4.54 17.19 -4.45
N PRO A 141 -3.79 17.45 -5.54
CA PRO A 141 -4.39 17.66 -6.85
C PRO A 141 -5.05 16.38 -7.39
N LEU A 142 -4.62 15.20 -6.93
CA LEU A 142 -5.25 13.91 -7.19
C LEU A 142 -6.40 13.61 -6.21
N SER A 143 -7.18 12.57 -6.50
CA SER A 143 -8.30 12.12 -5.66
C SER A 143 -7.86 10.96 -4.77
N LEU A 144 -7.59 11.24 -3.50
CA LEU A 144 -7.24 10.20 -2.53
C LEU A 144 -8.45 9.94 -1.64
N PHE A 145 -8.98 8.73 -1.72
CA PHE A 145 -10.03 8.24 -0.85
C PHE A 145 -9.41 7.29 0.17
N VAL A 146 -9.78 7.45 1.43
CA VAL A 146 -9.19 6.69 2.54
C VAL A 146 -10.16 5.61 2.99
N GLN A 147 -9.67 4.40 3.18
CA GLN A 147 -10.38 3.34 3.87
C GLN A 147 -9.97 3.38 5.35
N MET A 148 -10.90 3.10 6.26
CA MET A 148 -10.60 3.06 7.68
C MET A 148 -9.97 1.71 8.02
N PRO A 149 -8.76 1.63 8.58
CA PRO A 149 -8.12 0.36 8.91
C PRO A 149 -8.96 -0.51 9.85
N SER A 150 -8.91 -1.82 9.63
CA SER A 150 -9.74 -2.82 10.32
C SER A 150 -8.98 -3.57 11.41
N CYS A 151 -7.67 -3.74 11.30
CA CYS A 151 -6.94 -4.68 12.16
C CYS A 151 -5.65 -4.05 12.70
N ALA A 152 -5.77 -3.42 13.88
CA ALA A 152 -4.62 -2.97 14.65
C ALA A 152 -4.87 -3.33 16.12
N PRO A 153 -4.08 -4.26 16.72
CA PRO A 153 -3.05 -5.08 16.08
C PRO A 153 -3.64 -6.14 15.13
N SER A 154 -2.79 -6.76 14.31
CA SER A 154 -3.18 -7.87 13.43
C SER A 154 -3.56 -9.14 14.22
N ALA A 155 -2.83 -9.44 15.31
CA ALA A 155 -3.04 -10.59 16.18
C ALA A 155 -3.15 -10.22 17.67
N PRO A 156 -4.34 -9.82 18.15
CA PRO A 156 -4.58 -9.48 19.56
C PRO A 156 -4.07 -10.58 20.51
N GLY A 157 -3.27 -10.18 21.51
CA GLY A 157 -2.68 -11.08 22.50
C GLY A 157 -1.28 -11.62 22.14
N LEU A 158 -0.97 -11.80 20.86
CA LEU A 158 0.33 -12.29 20.38
C LEU A 158 1.37 -11.19 20.15
N GLU A 159 0.90 -9.95 19.98
CA GLU A 159 1.74 -8.75 19.82
C GLU A 159 1.12 -7.55 20.57
N THR A 160 1.84 -6.44 20.64
CA THR A 160 1.28 -5.12 20.95
C THR A 160 1.49 -4.17 19.78
N THR A 161 0.47 -3.35 19.49
CA THR A 161 0.58 -2.25 18.52
C THR A 161 0.68 -0.92 19.27
N GLY A 162 0.97 0.18 18.56
CA GLY A 162 1.01 1.52 19.14
C GLY A 162 -0.37 1.97 19.61
N HIS A 163 -1.41 1.69 18.83
CA HIS A 163 -2.81 1.97 19.15
C HIS A 163 -3.74 0.89 18.63
N GLU A 164 -4.66 0.42 19.47
CA GLU A 164 -5.71 -0.49 19.05
C GLU A 164 -6.82 0.27 18.32
N ILE A 165 -7.36 -0.30 17.25
CA ILE A 165 -8.57 0.20 16.58
C ILE A 165 -9.79 -0.50 17.16
N THR A 166 -10.85 0.28 17.40
CA THR A 166 -12.12 -0.19 17.97
C THR A 166 -13.29 0.01 17.01
N PRO A 167 -14.42 -0.70 17.22
CA PRO A 167 -15.66 -0.44 16.50
C PRO A 167 -16.13 1.03 16.60
N GLU A 168 -15.88 1.69 17.73
CA GLU A 168 -16.18 3.11 17.94
C GLU A 168 -15.31 4.01 17.05
N ASP A 169 -14.02 3.71 16.92
CA ASP A 169 -13.12 4.44 16.02
C ASP A 169 -13.58 4.31 14.57
N VAL A 170 -13.96 3.09 14.15
CA VAL A 170 -14.51 2.83 12.82
C VAL A 170 -15.79 3.65 12.62
N ALA A 171 -16.74 3.57 13.55
CA ALA A 171 -18.01 4.32 13.46
C ALA A 171 -17.80 5.83 13.41
N GLU A 172 -16.78 6.37 14.08
CA GLU A 172 -16.41 7.78 14.01
C GLU A 172 -15.81 8.14 12.65
N ALA A 173 -14.82 7.38 12.18
CA ALA A 173 -14.17 7.61 10.89
C ALA A 173 -15.15 7.58 9.72
N MET A 174 -16.18 6.72 9.76
CA MET A 174 -17.20 6.67 8.71
C MET A 174 -17.96 7.98 8.50
N LYS A 175 -17.93 8.91 9.46
CA LYS A 175 -18.57 10.24 9.33
C LYS A 175 -17.70 11.24 8.57
N TRP A 176 -16.41 10.96 8.38
CA TRP A 176 -15.47 11.93 7.84
C TRP A 176 -15.55 12.01 6.31
N PRO A 177 -15.53 13.22 5.72
CA PRO A 177 -15.41 13.39 4.29
C PRO A 177 -14.10 12.77 3.78
N GLY A 178 -14.17 11.97 2.71
CA GLY A 178 -13.02 11.29 2.12
C GLY A 178 -12.79 9.86 2.63
N ILE A 179 -13.43 9.46 3.74
CA ILE A 179 -13.49 8.03 4.12
C ILE A 179 -14.53 7.33 3.24
N VAL A 180 -14.17 6.22 2.60
CA VAL A 180 -15.03 5.51 1.62
C VAL A 180 -15.42 4.10 2.01
N GLY A 181 -14.80 3.54 3.04
CA GLY A 181 -15.04 2.17 3.46
C GLY A 181 -14.18 1.76 4.62
N LEU A 182 -14.31 0.50 5.01
CA LEU A 182 -13.35 -0.20 5.84
C LEU A 182 -12.20 -0.68 4.95
N GLY A 183 -11.00 -0.65 5.49
CA GLY A 183 -9.80 -1.23 4.90
C GLY A 183 -9.90 -2.74 4.86
N GLU A 184 -8.77 -3.37 4.62
CA GLU A 184 -8.72 -4.80 4.39
C GLU A 184 -8.97 -5.59 5.69
N MET A 185 -10.00 -6.44 5.73
CA MET A 185 -10.31 -7.24 6.92
C MET A 185 -9.40 -8.47 7.02
N MET A 186 -8.13 -8.25 7.39
CA MET A 186 -7.07 -9.25 7.48
C MET A 186 -7.25 -10.25 8.62
N ASN A 187 -7.98 -9.90 9.69
CA ASN A 187 -8.39 -10.86 10.71
C ASN A 187 -9.57 -11.73 10.22
N PHE A 188 -9.39 -12.34 9.05
CA PHE A 188 -10.31 -13.31 8.49
C PHE A 188 -10.58 -14.50 9.43
N PRO A 189 -9.64 -15.00 10.26
CA PRO A 189 -9.94 -16.04 11.24
C PRO A 189 -10.97 -15.57 12.28
N GLY A 190 -10.86 -14.33 12.76
CA GLY A 190 -11.82 -13.71 13.67
C GLY A 190 -13.21 -13.61 13.05
N VAL A 191 -13.31 -13.17 11.79
CA VAL A 191 -14.59 -13.12 11.06
C VAL A 191 -15.21 -14.53 10.92
N ILE A 192 -14.43 -15.54 10.53
CA ILE A 192 -14.89 -16.93 10.41
C ILE A 192 -15.38 -17.48 11.74
N ALA A 193 -14.70 -17.13 12.83
CA ALA A 193 -15.07 -17.53 14.18
C ALA A 193 -16.29 -16.75 14.74
N GLY A 194 -16.78 -15.74 14.02
CA GLY A 194 -17.86 -14.87 14.47
C GLY A 194 -17.46 -13.95 15.61
N ASP A 195 -16.21 -13.48 15.63
CA ASP A 195 -15.71 -12.57 16.65
C ASP A 195 -16.54 -11.28 16.71
N GLY A 196 -16.97 -10.93 17.93
CA GLY A 196 -17.90 -9.83 18.16
C GLY A 196 -17.32 -8.45 17.82
N LYS A 197 -16.00 -8.26 17.95
CA LYS A 197 -15.33 -6.99 17.62
C LYS A 197 -15.28 -6.82 16.10
N MET A 198 -14.79 -7.83 15.37
CA MET A 198 -14.68 -7.78 13.91
C MET A 198 -16.05 -7.57 13.25
N LEU A 199 -17.07 -8.31 13.70
CA LEU A 199 -18.43 -8.14 13.18
C LEU A 199 -19.04 -6.77 13.54
N ALA A 200 -18.65 -6.15 14.65
CA ALA A 200 -19.13 -4.81 15.01
C ALA A 200 -18.53 -3.71 14.12
N GLU A 201 -17.25 -3.82 13.74
CA GLU A 201 -16.58 -2.92 12.79
C GLU A 201 -17.19 -3.01 11.39
N ILE A 202 -17.42 -4.24 10.91
CA ILE A 202 -18.14 -4.51 9.65
C ILE A 202 -19.53 -3.88 9.69
N ALA A 203 -20.30 -4.16 10.74
CA ALA A 203 -21.65 -3.63 10.86
C ALA A 203 -21.68 -2.10 10.96
N ALA A 204 -20.66 -1.47 11.56
CA ALA A 204 -20.55 0.00 11.59
C ALA A 204 -20.36 0.59 10.17
N THR A 205 -19.57 -0.09 9.35
CA THR A 205 -19.31 0.29 7.96
C THR A 205 -20.55 0.12 7.08
N GLU A 206 -21.23 -1.02 7.18
CA GLU A 206 -22.46 -1.31 6.44
C GLU A 206 -23.59 -0.33 6.81
N ARG A 207 -23.74 0.02 8.09
CA ARG A 207 -24.70 1.05 8.54
C ARG A 207 -24.40 2.44 7.95
N ALA A 208 -23.15 2.72 7.61
CA ALA A 208 -22.77 3.94 6.90
C ALA A 208 -23.00 3.85 5.38
N GLY A 209 -23.43 2.69 4.86
CA GLY A 209 -23.64 2.44 3.43
C GLY A 209 -22.34 2.44 2.62
N LYS A 210 -21.24 2.01 3.25
CA LYS A 210 -19.88 2.02 2.66
C LYS A 210 -19.35 0.61 2.48
N THR A 211 -18.32 0.48 1.65
CA THR A 211 -17.72 -0.81 1.27
C THR A 211 -16.87 -1.37 2.41
N VAL A 212 -16.92 -2.69 2.61
CA VAL A 212 -16.06 -3.43 3.53
C VAL A 212 -14.98 -4.12 2.70
N GLY A 213 -13.72 -3.70 2.86
CA GLY A 213 -12.58 -4.32 2.20
C GLY A 213 -12.28 -5.72 2.75
N GLY A 214 -11.78 -6.61 1.91
CA GLY A 214 -11.38 -7.96 2.31
C GLY A 214 -9.90 -8.27 2.11
N HIS A 215 -9.46 -9.29 2.82
CA HIS A 215 -8.10 -9.85 2.83
C HIS A 215 -8.19 -11.32 3.26
N TYR A 216 -8.46 -12.22 2.32
CA TYR A 216 -8.55 -13.66 2.55
C TYR A 216 -7.30 -14.39 2.03
N ALA A 217 -6.24 -14.38 2.84
CA ALA A 217 -4.94 -14.95 2.49
C ALA A 217 -4.85 -16.49 2.55
N SER A 218 -5.94 -17.18 2.92
CA SER A 218 -5.98 -18.64 2.96
C SER A 218 -6.26 -19.22 1.56
N PRO A 219 -5.57 -20.30 1.15
CA PRO A 219 -5.88 -21.00 -0.11
C PRO A 219 -7.16 -21.85 -0.03
N ASP A 220 -7.75 -22.05 1.16
CA ASP A 220 -8.98 -22.83 1.36
C ASP A 220 -10.21 -22.08 0.86
N LEU A 221 -10.80 -22.55 -0.24
CA LEU A 221 -12.05 -21.99 -0.80
C LEU A 221 -13.31 -22.72 -0.28
N GLY A 222 -13.17 -23.45 0.83
CA GLY A 222 -14.19 -24.27 1.47
C GLY A 222 -15.18 -23.51 2.36
N ALA A 223 -15.54 -24.12 3.49
CA ALA A 223 -16.53 -23.55 4.41
C ALA A 223 -16.01 -22.28 5.09
N ALA A 224 -14.72 -22.22 5.39
CA ALA A 224 -14.04 -21.05 5.95
C ALA A 224 -14.17 -19.82 5.04
N PHE A 225 -13.82 -19.96 3.76
CA PHE A 225 -14.00 -18.89 2.77
C PHE A 225 -15.46 -18.42 2.69
N ARG A 226 -16.42 -19.35 2.59
CA ARG A 226 -17.86 -18.97 2.54
C ARG A 226 -18.32 -18.24 3.79
N ALA A 227 -17.83 -18.62 4.97
CA ALA A 227 -18.12 -17.92 6.21
C ALA A 227 -17.54 -16.50 6.21
N TYR A 228 -16.32 -16.33 5.70
CA TYR A 228 -15.69 -15.02 5.54
C TYR A 228 -16.50 -14.11 4.60
N VAL A 229 -16.86 -14.59 3.40
CA VAL A 229 -17.67 -13.81 2.45
C VAL A 229 -19.03 -13.45 3.06
N ALA A 230 -19.68 -14.40 3.73
CA ALA A 230 -20.95 -14.14 4.42
C ALA A 230 -20.81 -13.14 5.59
N GLY A 231 -19.60 -12.93 6.09
CA GLY A 231 -19.30 -11.99 7.16
C GLY A 231 -19.37 -10.52 6.76
N GLY A 232 -19.32 -10.19 5.46
CA GLY A 232 -19.46 -8.82 4.96
C GLY A 232 -18.40 -8.29 3.98
N PRO A 233 -17.13 -8.76 4.00
CA PRO A 233 -16.13 -8.32 3.03
C PRO A 233 -16.58 -8.47 1.56
N ALA A 234 -16.45 -7.40 0.79
CA ALA A 234 -17.03 -7.26 -0.55
C ALA A 234 -16.00 -7.37 -1.70
N ASP A 235 -14.71 -7.38 -1.37
CA ASP A 235 -13.59 -7.50 -2.29
C ASP A 235 -12.48 -8.33 -1.66
N ASP A 236 -11.49 -8.71 -2.46
CA ASP A 236 -10.27 -9.35 -1.96
C ASP A 236 -9.15 -9.24 -2.98
N HIS A 237 -7.93 -8.94 -2.52
CA HIS A 237 -6.72 -8.84 -3.34
C HIS A 237 -5.73 -10.00 -3.12
N GLU A 238 -6.02 -10.91 -2.18
CA GLU A 238 -5.12 -12.00 -1.79
C GLU A 238 -5.12 -13.25 -2.71
N GLY A 239 -5.92 -13.24 -3.77
CA GLY A 239 -5.92 -14.33 -4.75
C GLY A 239 -4.58 -14.43 -5.49
N THR A 240 -4.11 -15.64 -5.78
CA THR A 240 -2.87 -15.86 -6.56
C THR A 240 -3.05 -16.85 -7.72
N ARG A 241 -4.22 -17.48 -7.82
CA ARG A 241 -4.55 -18.50 -8.83
C ARG A 241 -5.83 -18.15 -9.58
N GLU A 242 -6.03 -18.74 -10.76
CA GLU A 242 -7.28 -18.59 -11.52
C GLU A 242 -8.53 -18.95 -10.69
N GLU A 243 -8.47 -20.06 -9.95
CA GLU A 243 -9.57 -20.54 -9.10
C GLU A 243 -9.93 -19.57 -7.97
N ASP A 244 -8.94 -18.82 -7.45
CA ASP A 244 -9.14 -17.83 -6.40
C ASP A 244 -10.04 -16.69 -6.90
N ALA A 245 -9.70 -16.13 -8.07
CA ALA A 245 -10.44 -15.04 -8.70
C ALA A 245 -11.86 -15.49 -9.13
N ILE A 246 -11.98 -16.71 -9.68
CA ILE A 246 -13.28 -17.29 -10.05
C ILE A 246 -14.18 -17.48 -8.82
N ALA A 247 -13.64 -18.01 -7.72
CA ALA A 247 -14.42 -18.27 -6.51
C ALA A 247 -14.97 -16.97 -5.90
N ARG A 248 -14.12 -15.95 -5.79
CA ARG A 248 -14.50 -14.60 -5.29
C ARG A 248 -15.58 -13.96 -6.16
N ALA A 249 -15.37 -13.92 -7.48
CA ALA A 249 -16.35 -13.37 -8.40
C ALA A 249 -17.70 -14.09 -8.35
N ARG A 250 -17.71 -15.43 -8.22
CA ARG A 250 -18.94 -16.24 -8.13
C ARG A 250 -19.69 -16.05 -6.81
N GLN A 251 -19.01 -15.68 -5.73
CA GLN A 251 -19.63 -15.36 -4.44
C GLN A 251 -20.03 -13.89 -4.33
N GLY A 252 -19.88 -13.10 -5.39
CA GLY A 252 -20.30 -11.70 -5.44
C GLY A 252 -19.24 -10.71 -4.93
N MET A 253 -18.05 -11.17 -4.56
CA MET A 253 -16.93 -10.29 -4.25
C MET A 253 -16.32 -9.71 -5.53
N ARG A 254 -15.62 -8.58 -5.44
CA ARG A 254 -14.72 -8.09 -6.49
C ARG A 254 -13.31 -8.66 -6.28
N PRO A 255 -12.81 -9.52 -7.18
CA PRO A 255 -11.39 -9.87 -7.18
C PRO A 255 -10.58 -8.64 -7.59
N MET A 256 -9.65 -8.22 -6.73
CA MET A 256 -8.69 -7.17 -6.99
C MET A 256 -7.36 -7.83 -7.40
N LEU A 257 -6.95 -7.59 -8.64
CA LEU A 257 -5.82 -8.24 -9.28
C LEU A 257 -4.59 -7.35 -9.10
N ARG A 258 -3.71 -7.71 -8.17
CA ARG A 258 -2.57 -6.88 -7.78
C ARG A 258 -1.34 -7.05 -8.68
N LEU A 259 -0.71 -5.93 -8.99
CA LEU A 259 0.66 -5.86 -9.50
C LEU A 259 1.42 -4.81 -8.70
N GLY A 260 2.10 -5.25 -7.65
CA GLY A 260 2.94 -4.48 -6.73
C GLY A 260 4.43 -4.71 -6.97
N SER A 261 5.30 -4.21 -6.08
CA SER A 261 6.76 -4.39 -6.24
C SER A 261 7.22 -5.83 -5.99
N ALA A 262 6.48 -6.57 -5.16
CA ALA A 262 6.71 -7.98 -4.90
C ALA A 262 5.58 -8.89 -5.41
N TRP A 263 4.40 -8.33 -5.70
CA TRP A 263 3.18 -9.05 -6.03
C TRP A 263 2.90 -9.03 -7.54
N HIS A 264 2.79 -10.19 -8.18
CA HIS A 264 2.69 -10.32 -9.65
C HIS A 264 1.46 -11.15 -10.06
N ASP A 265 0.33 -10.94 -9.38
CA ASP A 265 -0.80 -11.87 -9.37
C ASP A 265 -1.78 -11.69 -10.54
N VAL A 266 -1.75 -10.54 -11.22
CA VAL A 266 -2.56 -10.27 -12.42
C VAL A 266 -2.46 -11.43 -13.42
N LYS A 267 -1.23 -11.87 -13.74
CA LYS A 267 -0.98 -12.86 -14.80
C LYS A 267 -1.73 -14.18 -14.58
N ALA A 268 -1.72 -14.69 -13.35
CA ALA A 268 -2.36 -15.97 -13.03
C ALA A 268 -3.88 -15.81 -12.98
N GLN A 269 -4.37 -14.78 -12.30
CA GLN A 269 -5.78 -14.60 -12.01
C GLN A 269 -6.61 -14.07 -13.18
N ILE A 270 -6.03 -13.25 -14.07
CA ILE A 270 -6.75 -12.63 -15.20
C ILE A 270 -7.27 -13.65 -16.23
N THR A 271 -6.76 -14.89 -16.17
CA THR A 271 -7.26 -16.02 -16.94
C THR A 271 -8.73 -16.35 -16.67
N ALA A 272 -9.25 -15.96 -15.49
CA ALA A 272 -10.68 -16.01 -15.19
C ALA A 272 -11.53 -15.23 -16.22
N VAL A 273 -10.98 -14.13 -16.76
CA VAL A 273 -11.62 -13.33 -17.81
C VAL A 273 -11.20 -13.81 -19.19
N THR A 274 -9.90 -13.92 -19.46
CA THR A 274 -9.39 -14.17 -20.83
C THR A 274 -9.60 -15.60 -21.32
N ARG A 275 -9.72 -16.59 -20.40
CA ARG A 275 -9.88 -18.01 -20.73
C ARG A 275 -11.21 -18.56 -20.25
N ALA A 276 -11.54 -18.35 -18.97
CA ALA A 276 -12.78 -18.86 -18.39
C ALA A 276 -14.02 -18.03 -18.76
N GLY A 277 -13.85 -16.83 -19.33
CA GLY A 277 -14.92 -16.03 -19.92
C GLY A 277 -15.86 -15.37 -18.91
N LEU A 278 -15.41 -15.13 -17.67
CA LEU A 278 -16.20 -14.36 -16.70
C LEU A 278 -16.34 -12.90 -17.13
N ASP A 279 -17.43 -12.24 -16.72
CA ASP A 279 -17.67 -10.84 -17.04
C ASP A 279 -16.59 -9.96 -16.37
N PRO A 280 -15.78 -9.21 -17.14
CA PRO A 280 -14.73 -8.37 -16.61
C PRO A 280 -15.22 -7.22 -15.72
N ARG A 281 -16.52 -6.87 -15.72
CA ARG A 281 -17.08 -5.81 -14.86
C ARG A 281 -16.94 -6.10 -13.36
N SER A 282 -16.69 -7.35 -12.99
CA SER A 282 -16.48 -7.76 -11.60
C SER A 282 -15.04 -7.71 -11.14
N PHE A 283 -14.09 -7.38 -12.01
CA PHE A 283 -12.65 -7.44 -11.72
C PHE A 283 -12.07 -6.02 -11.64
N ILE A 284 -11.17 -5.83 -10.69
CA ILE A 284 -10.49 -4.57 -10.43
C ILE A 284 -8.99 -4.80 -10.55
N LEU A 285 -8.26 -3.82 -11.06
CA LEU A 285 -6.79 -3.80 -11.00
C LEU A 285 -6.35 -2.91 -9.83
N CYS A 286 -5.31 -3.31 -9.11
CA CYS A 286 -4.71 -2.52 -8.03
C CYS A 286 -3.19 -2.73 -7.97
N THR A 287 -2.49 -1.91 -7.19
CA THR A 287 -1.05 -2.13 -6.94
C THR A 287 -0.75 -2.86 -5.65
N ASP A 288 -1.58 -2.69 -4.62
CA ASP A 288 -1.22 -3.07 -3.26
C ASP A 288 0.09 -2.36 -2.86
N ASP A 289 1.10 -3.05 -2.33
CA ASP A 289 2.40 -2.47 -1.98
C ASP A 289 3.29 -2.12 -3.18
N CYS A 290 3.70 -0.84 -3.26
CA CYS A 290 4.75 -0.39 -4.17
C CYS A 290 5.88 0.34 -3.45
N HIS A 291 7.13 -0.09 -3.67
CA HIS A 291 8.32 0.62 -3.21
C HIS A 291 8.57 1.92 -3.99
N PRO A 292 9.27 2.91 -3.38
CA PRO A 292 9.54 4.19 -4.02
C PRO A 292 10.30 4.06 -5.35
N GLY A 293 11.21 3.09 -5.47
CA GLY A 293 11.93 2.82 -6.72
C GLY A 293 10.98 2.45 -7.87
N THR A 294 10.01 1.57 -7.62
CA THR A 294 8.98 1.18 -8.60
C THR A 294 8.16 2.38 -9.02
N LEU A 295 7.68 3.17 -8.06
CA LEU A 295 6.85 4.36 -8.31
C LEU A 295 7.56 5.39 -9.18
N VAL A 296 8.86 5.62 -8.97
CA VAL A 296 9.63 6.63 -9.69
C VAL A 296 10.17 6.13 -11.03
N HIS A 297 10.57 4.86 -11.13
CA HIS A 297 11.31 4.35 -12.29
C HIS A 297 10.49 3.44 -13.21
N GLU A 298 9.46 2.75 -12.71
CA GLU A 298 8.70 1.74 -13.46
C GLU A 298 7.26 2.18 -13.75
N GLY A 299 6.66 2.93 -12.83
CA GLY A 299 5.31 3.47 -12.94
C GLY A 299 4.38 2.99 -11.82
N HIS A 300 3.07 3.13 -12.07
CA HIS A 300 2.01 2.81 -11.10
C HIS A 300 0.89 2.05 -11.83
N MET A 301 -0.35 2.58 -11.86
CA MET A 301 -1.46 1.92 -12.54
C MET A 301 -1.27 1.79 -14.06
N ASP A 302 -0.49 2.65 -14.72
CA ASP A 302 -0.15 2.49 -16.14
C ASP A 302 0.54 1.15 -16.40
N ARG A 303 1.48 0.76 -15.53
CA ARG A 303 2.18 -0.52 -15.63
C ARG A 303 1.24 -1.70 -15.41
N VAL A 304 0.27 -1.57 -14.48
CA VAL A 304 -0.71 -2.62 -14.18
C VAL A 304 -1.64 -2.84 -15.38
N VAL A 305 -2.12 -1.76 -15.99
CA VAL A 305 -2.95 -1.82 -17.21
C VAL A 305 -2.17 -2.43 -18.36
N ARG A 306 -0.93 -1.97 -18.63
CA ARG A 306 -0.08 -2.57 -19.67
C ARG A 306 0.14 -4.07 -19.44
N HIS A 307 0.42 -4.46 -18.20
CA HIS A 307 0.64 -5.86 -17.88
C HIS A 307 -0.61 -6.73 -18.08
N ALA A 308 -1.80 -6.22 -17.74
CA ALA A 308 -3.06 -6.91 -18.02
C ALA A 308 -3.28 -7.09 -19.53
N ILE A 309 -2.96 -6.07 -20.33
CA ILE A 309 -3.03 -6.13 -21.80
C ILE A 309 -2.03 -7.15 -22.35
N ASP A 310 -0.79 -7.16 -21.86
CA ASP A 310 0.24 -8.15 -22.22
C ASP A 310 -0.20 -9.58 -21.88
N CYS A 311 -1.04 -9.74 -20.85
CA CYS A 311 -1.65 -11.02 -20.48
C CYS A 311 -2.89 -11.40 -21.33
N GLY A 312 -3.21 -10.61 -22.36
CA GLY A 312 -4.26 -10.90 -23.34
C GLY A 312 -5.62 -10.25 -23.08
N VAL A 313 -5.69 -9.26 -22.17
CA VAL A 313 -6.93 -8.49 -21.96
C VAL A 313 -7.07 -7.44 -23.06
N ASP A 314 -8.29 -7.26 -23.58
CA ASP A 314 -8.60 -6.15 -24.48
C ASP A 314 -8.27 -4.79 -23.81
N PRO A 315 -7.59 -3.84 -24.49
CA PRO A 315 -7.18 -2.59 -23.87
C PRO A 315 -8.31 -1.78 -23.22
N VAL A 316 -9.49 -1.73 -23.83
CA VAL A 316 -10.62 -0.99 -23.26
C VAL A 316 -11.18 -1.72 -22.03
N VAL A 317 -11.14 -3.05 -22.02
CA VAL A 317 -11.49 -3.86 -20.85
C VAL A 317 -10.49 -3.67 -19.70
N ALA A 318 -9.18 -3.64 -19.97
CA ALA A 318 -8.17 -3.37 -18.96
C ALA A 318 -8.35 -1.97 -18.36
N ILE A 319 -8.65 -0.97 -19.19
CA ILE A 319 -9.01 0.38 -18.74
C ILE A 319 -10.28 0.35 -17.89
N GLN A 320 -11.33 -0.41 -18.23
CA GLN A 320 -12.52 -0.54 -17.39
C GLN A 320 -12.17 -1.06 -15.98
N MET A 321 -11.31 -2.08 -15.89
CA MET A 321 -10.85 -2.67 -14.63
C MET A 321 -10.05 -1.68 -13.77
N ALA A 322 -9.35 -0.74 -14.39
CA ALA A 322 -8.59 0.33 -13.73
C ALA A 322 -9.32 1.68 -13.68
N THR A 323 -10.64 1.74 -13.94
CA THR A 323 -11.41 2.99 -13.92
C THR A 323 -12.83 2.79 -13.37
N ILE A 324 -13.81 2.51 -14.24
CA ILE A 324 -15.23 2.46 -13.90
C ILE A 324 -15.57 1.28 -12.99
N ASN A 325 -14.88 0.14 -13.08
CA ASN A 325 -15.15 -1.00 -12.22
C ASN A 325 -14.87 -0.67 -10.76
N THR A 326 -13.71 -0.06 -10.48
CA THR A 326 -13.34 0.45 -9.15
C THR A 326 -14.31 1.53 -8.68
N ALA A 327 -14.64 2.48 -9.57
CA ALA A 327 -15.61 3.53 -9.25
C ALA A 327 -16.96 2.95 -8.84
N ALA A 328 -17.48 1.95 -9.56
CA ALA A 328 -18.74 1.32 -9.27
C ALA A 328 -18.72 0.53 -7.96
N HIS A 329 -17.60 -0.17 -7.68
CA HIS A 329 -17.41 -0.94 -6.44
C HIS A 329 -17.54 -0.10 -5.18
N PHE A 330 -16.96 1.10 -5.18
CA PHE A 330 -17.05 2.02 -4.05
C PHE A 330 -18.25 2.99 -4.14
N GLY A 331 -19.21 2.77 -5.06
CA GLY A 331 -20.39 3.62 -5.21
C GLY A 331 -20.13 5.02 -5.77
N LEU A 332 -18.98 5.23 -6.43
CA LEU A 332 -18.47 6.50 -6.95
C LEU A 332 -18.54 6.63 -8.48
N GLU A 333 -19.21 5.74 -9.22
CA GLU A 333 -19.35 5.78 -10.69
C GLU A 333 -20.04 7.05 -11.24
N ARG A 334 -20.77 7.78 -10.39
CA ARG A 334 -21.36 9.09 -10.72
C ARG A 334 -20.40 10.25 -10.52
N GLU A 335 -19.29 10.01 -9.83
CA GLU A 335 -18.26 11.00 -9.52
C GLU A 335 -17.00 10.81 -10.36
N LEU A 336 -16.55 9.58 -10.63
CA LEU A 336 -15.26 9.30 -11.29
C LEU A 336 -15.30 8.05 -12.18
N GLY A 337 -14.16 7.75 -12.82
CA GLY A 337 -13.94 6.49 -13.56
C GLY A 337 -14.48 6.49 -15.00
N ALA A 338 -14.99 7.61 -15.51
CA ALA A 338 -15.46 7.73 -16.88
C ALA A 338 -15.39 9.17 -17.40
N ILE A 339 -15.12 9.33 -18.70
CA ILE A 339 -15.26 10.61 -19.41
C ILE A 339 -16.73 10.79 -19.78
N ALA A 340 -17.50 11.41 -18.88
CA ALA A 340 -18.93 11.64 -19.07
C ALA A 340 -19.43 12.84 -18.25
N PRO A 341 -20.51 13.53 -18.68
CA PRO A 341 -21.04 14.69 -17.97
C PRO A 341 -21.28 14.45 -16.47
N GLY A 342 -20.89 15.42 -15.65
CA GLY A 342 -20.99 15.40 -14.19
C GLY A 342 -19.81 14.76 -13.46
N ARG A 343 -19.03 13.89 -14.12
CA ARG A 343 -17.86 13.25 -13.51
C ARG A 343 -16.71 14.25 -13.38
N ARG A 344 -15.76 13.97 -12.49
CA ARG A 344 -14.49 14.68 -12.40
C ARG A 344 -13.80 14.66 -13.76
N ALA A 345 -13.21 15.77 -14.15
CA ALA A 345 -12.40 15.85 -15.36
C ALA A 345 -11.01 15.28 -15.07
N ASP A 346 -10.99 13.95 -14.94
CA ASP A 346 -9.80 13.13 -14.75
C ASP A 346 -9.56 12.37 -16.06
N ILE A 347 -8.54 12.77 -16.82
CA ILE A 347 -8.32 12.34 -18.21
C ILE A 347 -6.83 12.15 -18.46
N VAL A 348 -6.47 11.05 -19.11
CA VAL A 348 -5.13 10.79 -19.65
C VAL A 348 -5.18 10.90 -21.17
N LEU A 349 -4.27 11.68 -21.74
CA LEU A 349 -4.02 11.69 -23.18
C LEU A 349 -2.86 10.74 -23.48
N THR A 350 -3.10 9.83 -24.42
CA THR A 350 -2.12 8.84 -24.85
C THR A 350 -2.25 8.55 -26.34
N SER A 351 -1.13 8.29 -27.01
CA SER A 351 -1.08 7.98 -28.43
C SER A 351 -1.34 6.51 -28.76
N ASP A 352 -1.27 5.61 -27.76
CA ASP A 352 -1.49 4.18 -27.93
C ASP A 352 -2.12 3.56 -26.68
N LEU A 353 -3.13 2.70 -26.84
CA LEU A 353 -3.79 2.06 -25.70
C LEU A 353 -3.02 0.85 -25.16
N ALA A 354 -2.25 0.15 -26.01
CA ALA A 354 -1.53 -1.04 -25.59
C ALA A 354 -0.25 -0.68 -24.80
N GLY A 355 0.61 0.16 -25.38
CA GLY A 355 1.82 0.66 -24.75
C GLY A 355 1.58 1.79 -23.75
N LEU A 356 0.39 2.39 -23.75
CA LEU A 356 -0.08 3.43 -22.83
C LEU A 356 0.98 4.49 -22.46
N PRO A 357 1.66 5.14 -23.43
CA PRO A 357 2.55 6.26 -23.11
C PRO A 357 1.73 7.41 -22.53
N VAL A 358 1.99 7.77 -21.28
CA VAL A 358 1.26 8.85 -20.59
C VAL A 358 1.84 10.21 -20.98
N GLU A 359 1.17 10.91 -21.90
CA GLU A 359 1.67 12.18 -22.46
C GLU A 359 1.14 13.38 -21.68
N THR A 360 -0.16 13.40 -21.35
CA THR A 360 -0.79 14.47 -20.56
C THR A 360 -1.74 13.86 -19.55
N VAL A 361 -1.68 14.34 -18.30
CA VAL A 361 -2.59 13.93 -17.23
C VAL A 361 -3.34 15.15 -16.74
N ILE A 362 -4.66 15.06 -16.78
CA ILE A 362 -5.59 16.06 -16.29
C ILE A 362 -6.28 15.44 -15.09
N ALA A 363 -6.27 16.12 -13.95
CA ALA A 363 -7.01 15.73 -12.75
C ALA A 363 -7.80 16.93 -12.24
N LYS A 364 -9.06 16.70 -11.87
CA LYS A 364 -9.99 17.73 -11.41
C LYS A 364 -10.05 18.92 -12.38
N GLY A 365 -9.92 18.66 -13.68
CA GLY A 365 -9.94 19.64 -14.77
C GLY A 365 -8.70 20.52 -14.92
N ARG A 366 -7.57 20.14 -14.33
CA ARG A 366 -6.28 20.84 -14.46
C ARG A 366 -5.22 19.90 -14.98
N VAL A 367 -4.32 20.37 -15.85
CA VAL A 367 -3.14 19.60 -16.26
C VAL A 367 -2.21 19.46 -15.06
N VAL A 368 -2.05 18.23 -14.55
CA VAL A 368 -1.23 17.90 -13.37
C VAL A 368 0.10 17.27 -13.74
N ALA A 369 0.21 16.69 -14.94
CA ALA A 369 1.48 16.20 -15.47
C ALA A 369 1.52 16.26 -17.00
N THR A 370 2.73 16.38 -17.56
CA THR A 370 3.00 16.33 -18.99
C THR A 370 4.36 15.69 -19.24
N ASN A 371 4.44 14.74 -20.18
CA ASN A 371 5.66 14.05 -20.60
C ASN A 371 6.50 13.51 -19.43
N GLY A 372 5.86 12.77 -18.52
CA GLY A 372 6.53 12.16 -17.37
C GLY A 372 6.92 13.14 -16.26
N ARG A 373 6.41 14.38 -16.25
CA ARG A 373 6.71 15.37 -15.21
C ARG A 373 5.46 16.02 -14.66
N ALA A 374 5.40 16.15 -13.34
CA ALA A 374 4.34 16.90 -12.67
C ALA A 374 4.44 18.40 -12.99
N THR A 375 3.30 19.06 -13.19
CA THR A 375 3.19 20.48 -13.60
C THR A 375 2.55 21.37 -12.54
N VAL A 376 2.21 20.81 -11.38
CA VAL A 376 1.55 21.50 -10.27
C VAL A 376 2.24 21.21 -8.94
N ASP A 377 1.90 22.00 -7.93
CA ASP A 377 2.33 21.77 -6.55
C ASP A 377 1.50 20.66 -5.88
N PHE A 378 2.16 19.93 -4.99
CA PHE A 378 1.57 18.89 -4.13
C PHE A 378 1.75 19.38 -2.69
N PRO A 379 0.71 19.98 -2.09
CA PRO A 379 0.84 20.61 -0.78
C PRO A 379 1.06 19.56 0.31
N HIS A 380 1.96 19.87 1.25
CA HIS A 380 2.19 19.06 2.44
C HIS A 380 1.47 19.66 3.64
N ILE A 381 0.99 18.81 4.54
CA ILE A 381 0.68 19.27 5.90
C ILE A 381 1.97 19.45 6.69
N ARG A 382 1.91 20.28 7.73
CA ARG A 382 2.97 20.28 8.73
C ARG A 382 2.75 19.11 9.69
N TRP A 383 3.36 17.98 9.37
CA TRP A 383 3.36 16.80 10.23
C TRP A 383 3.81 17.15 11.67
N PRO A 384 3.03 16.80 12.70
CA PRO A 384 3.34 17.17 14.09
C PRO A 384 4.68 16.62 14.59
N ALA A 385 5.31 17.36 15.50
CA ALA A 385 6.63 16.99 16.03
C ALA A 385 6.62 15.63 16.76
N ASP A 386 5.54 15.28 17.44
CA ASP A 386 5.41 13.99 18.12
C ASP A 386 5.18 12.81 17.15
N VAL A 387 4.65 13.07 15.95
CA VAL A 387 4.62 12.10 14.84
C VAL A 387 6.02 11.91 14.27
N ARG A 388 6.83 12.98 14.23
CA ARG A 388 8.25 12.93 13.86
C ARG A 388 9.12 12.20 14.88
N ASN A 389 8.76 12.31 16.15
CA ASN A 389 9.45 11.67 17.27
C ASN A 389 8.67 10.43 17.75
N SER A 390 8.19 9.63 16.79
CA SER A 390 7.39 8.42 17.07
C SER A 390 8.22 7.25 17.59
N VAL A 391 9.52 7.20 17.25
CA VAL A 391 10.45 6.17 17.73
C VAL A 391 10.92 6.50 19.14
N ARG A 392 10.34 5.86 20.15
CA ARG A 392 10.64 6.10 21.57
C ARG A 392 11.25 4.86 22.20
N LEU A 393 12.55 4.92 22.51
CA LEU A 393 13.25 3.82 23.19
C LEU A 393 13.33 4.01 24.71
N GLY A 394 13.09 5.23 25.22
CA GLY A 394 13.24 5.56 26.65
C GLY A 394 14.69 5.61 27.17
N ARG A 395 15.61 4.88 26.53
CA ARG A 395 17.05 4.89 26.77
C ARG A 395 17.81 4.47 25.50
N PRO A 396 19.11 4.80 25.39
CA PRO A 396 19.96 4.18 24.39
C PRO A 396 20.07 2.67 24.62
N LEU A 397 20.06 1.89 23.54
CA LEU A 397 20.31 0.46 23.57
C LEU A 397 21.81 0.17 23.55
N ALA A 398 22.23 -0.86 24.26
CA ALA A 398 23.60 -1.35 24.33
C ALA A 398 23.68 -2.77 23.75
N PRO A 399 24.89 -3.27 23.42
CA PRO A 399 25.05 -4.64 22.92
C PRO A 399 24.46 -5.71 23.86
N ALA A 400 24.44 -5.45 25.16
CA ALA A 400 23.87 -6.33 26.18
C ALA A 400 22.35 -6.53 26.03
N ASP A 401 21.63 -5.58 25.43
CA ASP A 401 20.19 -5.71 25.17
C ASP A 401 19.87 -6.76 24.11
N PHE A 402 20.87 -7.10 23.29
CA PHE A 402 20.80 -8.11 22.25
C PHE A 402 21.40 -9.45 22.70
N GLU A 403 21.64 -9.67 23.98
CA GLU A 403 22.14 -10.96 24.47
C GLU A 403 21.02 -12.01 24.59
N ILE A 404 21.20 -13.17 23.95
CA ILE A 404 20.35 -14.36 24.16
C ILE A 404 21.01 -15.21 25.24
N ARG A 405 20.63 -14.98 26.50
CA ARG A 405 21.21 -15.66 27.67
C ARG A 405 20.40 -16.88 28.05
N LEU A 406 21.08 -18.02 28.24
CA LEU A 406 20.46 -19.24 28.76
C LEU A 406 20.57 -19.30 30.27
N ALA A 407 19.51 -19.79 30.92
CA ALA A 407 19.47 -19.93 32.37
C ALA A 407 20.38 -21.07 32.90
N ALA A 408 20.65 -22.08 32.08
CA ALA A 408 21.47 -23.22 32.44
C ALA A 408 22.79 -23.22 31.66
N GLU A 409 23.89 -23.55 32.35
CA GLU A 409 25.17 -23.77 31.71
C GLU A 409 25.13 -25.07 30.89
N ARG A 410 25.18 -24.93 29.56
CA ARG A 410 25.22 -26.02 28.59
C ARG A 410 26.17 -25.63 27.47
N GLY A 411 26.81 -26.62 26.84
CA GLY A 411 27.73 -26.36 25.72
C GLY A 411 27.02 -26.16 24.37
N GLU A 412 25.80 -26.68 24.22
CA GLU A 412 24.99 -26.56 23.00
C GLU A 412 23.50 -26.43 23.29
N ALA A 413 22.85 -25.52 22.57
CA ALA A 413 21.45 -25.20 22.28
C ALA A 413 20.71 -26.09 21.27
N THR A 414 19.49 -26.60 21.46
CA THR A 414 18.58 -26.82 20.31
C THR A 414 17.59 -25.67 20.30
N VAL A 415 17.61 -24.87 19.22
CA VAL A 415 16.85 -23.61 19.14
C VAL A 415 15.91 -23.61 17.95
N ARG A 416 14.77 -22.94 18.11
CA ARG A 416 13.84 -22.63 17.04
C ARG A 416 14.34 -21.40 16.28
N VAL A 417 14.39 -21.50 14.96
CA VAL A 417 14.94 -20.47 14.07
C VAL A 417 13.90 -20.16 13.00
N ILE A 418 13.65 -18.87 12.77
CA ILE A 418 12.78 -18.43 11.67
C ILE A 418 13.52 -18.69 10.35
N GLY A 419 12.97 -19.53 9.49
CA GLY A 419 13.55 -19.82 8.17
C GLY A 419 12.92 -18.98 7.07
N VAL A 420 13.68 -18.05 6.49
CA VAL A 420 13.23 -17.24 5.35
C VAL A 420 13.07 -18.13 4.11
N ILE A 421 11.99 -17.92 3.37
CA ILE A 421 11.76 -18.55 2.07
C ILE A 421 11.85 -17.44 1.02
N GLU A 422 12.82 -17.56 0.11
CA GLU A 422 13.01 -16.55 -0.92
C GLU A 422 11.75 -16.37 -1.78
N ASN A 423 11.40 -15.10 -2.06
CA ASN A 423 10.25 -14.68 -2.87
C ASN A 423 8.88 -15.13 -2.34
N GLN A 424 8.76 -15.41 -1.04
CA GLN A 424 7.49 -15.82 -0.43
C GLN A 424 7.28 -15.07 0.88
N ALA A 425 6.05 -14.67 1.18
CA ALA A 425 5.74 -14.07 2.48
C ALA A 425 5.89 -15.07 3.64
N PRO A 426 5.47 -16.35 3.53
CA PRO A 426 5.63 -17.34 4.60
C PRO A 426 7.08 -17.67 4.99
N THR A 427 7.27 -18.09 6.24
CA THR A 427 8.53 -18.61 6.81
C THR A 427 8.40 -20.10 7.16
N ARG A 428 9.52 -20.75 7.50
CA ARG A 428 9.56 -22.10 8.09
C ARG A 428 9.90 -22.04 9.58
N ALA A 429 9.36 -22.96 10.37
CA ALA A 429 9.86 -23.25 11.71
C ALA A 429 11.05 -24.23 11.62
N LEU A 430 12.29 -23.73 11.70
CA LEU A 430 13.49 -24.56 11.70
C LEU A 430 13.93 -24.89 13.13
N GLU A 431 14.60 -26.02 13.32
CA GLU A 431 15.32 -26.35 14.55
C GLU A 431 16.81 -26.52 14.25
N MET A 432 17.67 -25.84 15.01
CA MET A 432 19.12 -25.89 14.82
C MET A 432 19.82 -26.18 16.14
N ARG A 433 20.84 -27.06 16.11
CA ARG A 433 21.79 -27.19 17.22
C ARG A 433 22.85 -26.10 17.13
N VAL A 434 23.00 -25.29 18.16
CA VAL A 434 23.90 -24.12 18.20
C VAL A 434 24.83 -24.18 19.42
N PRO A 435 26.10 -23.79 19.29
CA PRO A 435 26.99 -23.72 20.45
C PRO A 435 26.54 -22.63 21.42
N VAL A 436 26.76 -22.86 22.70
CA VAL A 436 26.53 -21.89 23.77
C VAL A 436 27.88 -21.56 24.39
N ARG A 437 28.25 -20.27 24.36
CA ARG A 437 29.55 -19.78 24.83
C ARG A 437 29.29 -18.76 25.93
N ASP A 438 29.87 -18.97 27.10
CA ASP A 438 29.67 -18.11 28.27
C ASP A 438 28.18 -17.87 28.62
N GLY A 439 27.35 -18.91 28.42
CA GLY A 439 25.91 -18.85 28.64
C GLY A 439 25.11 -18.09 27.58
N LEU A 440 25.74 -17.69 26.46
CA LEU A 440 25.13 -16.97 25.36
C LEU A 440 24.98 -17.85 24.12
N ILE A 441 23.86 -17.68 23.43
CA ILE A 441 23.70 -18.11 22.04
C ILE A 441 24.13 -16.94 21.14
N GLU A 442 24.93 -17.25 20.12
CA GLU A 442 25.43 -16.26 19.17
C GLU A 442 24.97 -16.56 17.74
N ALA A 443 24.95 -15.52 16.91
CA ALA A 443 24.85 -15.69 15.46
C ALA A 443 26.05 -16.50 14.93
N ASP A 444 25.82 -17.28 13.87
CA ASP A 444 26.85 -18.05 13.18
C ASP A 444 26.72 -17.81 11.67
N PRO A 445 27.37 -16.77 11.13
CA PRO A 445 27.36 -16.47 9.70
C PRO A 445 27.82 -17.66 8.83
N GLY A 446 28.69 -18.52 9.35
CA GLY A 446 29.18 -19.71 8.63
C GLY A 446 28.10 -20.77 8.42
N ARG A 447 26.99 -20.69 9.16
CA ARG A 447 25.82 -21.58 9.07
C ARG A 447 24.56 -20.84 8.64
N ASP A 448 24.70 -19.63 8.09
CA ASP A 448 23.57 -18.74 7.75
C ASP A 448 22.60 -18.56 8.92
N LEU A 449 23.15 -18.24 10.09
CA LEU A 449 22.39 -17.98 11.31
C LEU A 449 22.66 -16.54 11.76
N ALA A 450 21.65 -15.69 11.66
CA ALA A 450 21.66 -14.34 12.18
C ALA A 450 20.75 -14.23 13.42
N GLN A 451 20.97 -13.20 14.21
CA GLN A 451 20.06 -12.80 15.27
C GLN A 451 18.98 -11.88 14.69
N VAL A 452 17.74 -12.05 15.15
CA VAL A 452 16.65 -11.10 14.93
C VAL A 452 16.17 -10.58 16.27
N ALA A 453 15.89 -9.29 16.36
CA ALA A 453 15.40 -8.65 17.55
C ALA A 453 14.23 -7.73 17.23
N LEU A 454 13.22 -7.73 18.09
CA LEU A 454 12.13 -6.75 18.05
C LEU A 454 12.25 -5.82 19.25
N VAL A 455 12.33 -4.53 18.97
CA VAL A 455 12.53 -3.45 19.93
C VAL A 455 11.26 -2.62 20.04
N GLU A 456 10.69 -2.61 21.24
CA GLU A 456 9.48 -1.84 21.56
C GLU A 456 9.76 -0.34 21.45
N ARG A 457 9.04 0.35 20.56
CA ARG A 457 9.27 1.79 20.30
C ARG A 457 8.08 2.69 20.58
N HIS A 458 6.91 2.15 20.91
CA HIS A 458 5.67 2.94 21.00
C HIS A 458 5.48 3.51 22.40
N ARG A 459 5.75 2.74 23.44
CA ARG A 459 5.53 3.13 24.84
C ARG A 459 6.77 3.73 25.50
N GLY A 460 7.88 3.82 24.77
CA GLY A 460 9.11 4.36 25.33
C GLY A 460 9.82 3.37 26.25
N THR A 461 9.57 2.07 26.12
CA THR A 461 10.21 1.08 27.02
C THR A 461 11.57 0.64 26.51
N GLY A 462 11.77 0.59 25.18
CA GLY A 462 12.99 0.06 24.56
C GLY A 462 13.24 -1.41 24.91
N GLY A 463 12.19 -2.15 25.29
CA GLY A 463 12.27 -3.58 25.56
C GLY A 463 12.68 -4.34 24.31
N VAL A 464 13.59 -5.29 24.45
CA VAL A 464 14.13 -6.07 23.33
C VAL A 464 13.75 -7.55 23.50
N VAL A 465 13.08 -8.10 22.50
CA VAL A 465 12.87 -9.55 22.36
C VAL A 465 13.86 -10.05 21.32
N ASN A 466 14.64 -11.06 21.67
CA ASN A 466 15.67 -11.63 20.80
C ASN A 466 15.30 -13.05 20.37
N ALA A 467 15.53 -13.37 19.09
CA ALA A 467 15.41 -14.69 18.51
C ALA A 467 16.47 -14.89 17.39
N LEU A 468 16.30 -15.95 16.61
CA LEU A 468 17.23 -16.31 15.54
C LEU A 468 16.51 -16.46 14.21
N VAL A 469 17.20 -16.11 13.13
CA VAL A 469 16.71 -16.20 11.75
C VAL A 469 17.79 -16.78 10.84
N SER A 470 17.36 -17.55 9.84
CA SER A 470 18.21 -18.13 8.80
C SER A 470 17.64 -17.82 7.41
N GLY A 471 18.52 -17.71 6.41
CA GLY A 471 18.16 -17.47 5.01
C GLY A 471 18.62 -16.12 4.46
N PHE A 472 19.12 -15.20 5.31
CA PHE A 472 19.61 -13.91 4.83
C PHE A 472 21.01 -13.99 4.22
N GLY A 473 21.86 -14.92 4.63
CA GLY A 473 23.24 -15.03 4.16
C GLY A 473 24.17 -13.90 4.61
N TYR A 474 23.82 -13.18 5.68
CA TYR A 474 24.66 -12.11 6.19
C TYR A 474 26.02 -12.62 6.69
N GLY A 475 27.09 -11.91 6.29
CA GLY A 475 28.44 -12.12 6.80
C GLY A 475 28.63 -11.55 8.21
N PRO A 476 29.83 -11.70 8.80
CA PRO A 476 30.13 -11.16 10.12
C PRO A 476 30.09 -9.62 10.15
N GLY A 477 29.89 -9.05 11.34
CA GLY A 477 29.95 -7.61 11.55
C GLY A 477 28.79 -6.81 10.95
N VAL A 478 27.62 -7.43 10.72
CA VAL A 478 26.47 -6.83 10.05
C VAL A 478 25.31 -6.54 11.01
N ALA A 479 24.57 -5.46 10.76
CA ALA A 479 23.19 -5.30 11.23
C ALA A 479 22.35 -4.48 10.26
N VAL A 480 21.06 -4.80 10.17
CA VAL A 480 20.04 -4.03 9.47
C VAL A 480 18.92 -3.76 10.46
N ALA A 481 18.59 -2.49 10.68
CA ALA A 481 17.44 -2.10 11.49
C ALA A 481 16.37 -1.46 10.61
N SER A 482 15.10 -1.68 10.93
CA SER A 482 13.95 -1.05 10.27
C SER A 482 12.88 -0.71 11.30
N THR A 483 12.23 0.45 11.17
CA THR A 483 10.98 0.77 11.88
C THR A 483 9.72 0.40 11.10
N VAL A 484 9.88 -0.04 9.86
CA VAL A 484 8.84 -0.70 9.07
C VAL A 484 8.96 -2.21 9.34
N ALA A 485 8.04 -2.72 10.14
CA ALA A 485 7.94 -4.13 10.52
C ALA A 485 6.46 -4.49 10.64
N HIS A 486 5.89 -5.09 9.60
CA HIS A 486 4.46 -5.31 9.46
C HIS A 486 3.90 -6.15 10.63
N ASP A 487 2.78 -5.81 11.28
CA ASP A 487 1.99 -4.55 11.15
C ASP A 487 2.12 -3.68 12.40
N SER A 488 2.49 -4.25 13.54
CA SER A 488 2.65 -3.48 14.78
C SER A 488 3.74 -2.43 14.69
N HIS A 489 4.67 -2.57 13.74
CA HIS A 489 5.77 -1.64 13.49
C HIS A 489 6.54 -1.27 14.73
N HIS A 490 6.90 -2.27 15.54
CA HIS A 490 8.06 -2.13 16.40
C HIS A 490 9.33 -1.98 15.55
N MET A 491 10.47 -1.70 16.16
CA MET A 491 11.72 -1.68 15.40
C MET A 491 12.27 -3.10 15.30
N ILE A 492 12.50 -3.60 14.09
CA ILE A 492 13.09 -4.92 13.85
C ILE A 492 14.56 -4.79 13.44
N VAL A 493 15.42 -5.56 14.09
CA VAL A 493 16.87 -5.56 13.86
C VAL A 493 17.33 -6.97 13.54
N VAL A 494 17.95 -7.17 12.38
CA VAL A 494 18.57 -8.46 12.00
C VAL A 494 20.07 -8.25 11.84
N GLY A 495 20.90 -9.04 12.50
CA GLY A 495 22.34 -8.86 12.45
C GLY A 495 23.14 -10.05 12.97
N THR A 496 24.45 -9.97 12.77
CA THR A 496 25.42 -10.96 13.22
C THR A 496 26.36 -10.40 14.28
N ASP A 497 26.23 -9.12 14.63
CA ASP A 497 27.05 -8.43 15.61
C ASP A 497 26.18 -7.53 16.50
N ARG A 498 26.20 -7.77 17.81
CA ARG A 498 25.36 -7.04 18.79
C ARG A 498 25.71 -5.55 18.88
N GLY A 499 26.98 -5.19 18.64
CA GLY A 499 27.42 -3.80 18.58
C GLY A 499 26.78 -3.05 17.42
N MET A 500 26.76 -3.67 16.25
CA MET A 500 26.12 -3.11 15.05
C MET A 500 24.61 -3.06 15.21
N MET A 501 23.99 -4.07 15.83
CA MET A 501 22.55 -4.08 16.11
C MET A 501 22.14 -2.91 17.00
N ALA A 502 22.89 -2.66 18.08
CA ALA A 502 22.65 -1.51 18.95
C ALA A 502 22.87 -0.17 18.23
N ALA A 503 23.92 -0.06 17.41
CA ALA A 503 24.21 1.15 16.63
C ALA A 503 23.08 1.46 15.63
N ALA A 504 22.64 0.46 14.86
CA ALA A 504 21.56 0.59 13.90
C ALA A 504 20.22 0.98 14.57
N ALA A 505 19.90 0.36 15.71
CA ALA A 505 18.67 0.67 16.45
C ALA A 505 18.67 2.11 16.99
N ASN A 506 19.76 2.52 17.64
CA ASN A 506 19.89 3.88 18.17
C ASN A 506 19.88 4.94 17.06
N ARG A 507 20.48 4.63 15.91
CA ARG A 507 20.48 5.52 14.74
C ARG A 507 19.06 5.79 14.25
N LEU A 508 18.20 4.77 14.19
CA LEU A 508 16.81 4.97 13.81
C LEU A 508 16.02 5.79 14.84
N ALA A 509 16.33 5.66 16.13
CA ALA A 509 15.73 6.54 17.14
C ALA A 509 16.17 8.01 17.00
N GLU A 510 17.42 8.25 16.59
CA GLU A 510 17.96 9.60 16.37
C GLU A 510 17.26 10.32 15.21
N VAL A 511 17.03 9.62 14.10
CA VAL A 511 16.47 10.22 12.86
C VAL A 511 14.93 10.18 12.78
N GLY A 512 14.26 9.64 13.81
CA GLY A 512 12.79 9.54 13.85
C GLY A 512 12.21 8.34 13.09
N GLY A 513 13.05 7.36 12.75
CA GLY A 513 12.69 6.11 12.08
C GLY A 513 13.19 6.03 10.64
N GLY A 514 13.11 4.83 10.07
CA GLY A 514 13.75 4.53 8.80
C GLY A 514 14.25 3.10 8.66
N VAL A 515 15.22 2.95 7.77
CA VAL A 515 16.01 1.72 7.60
C VAL A 515 17.48 2.09 7.61
N SER A 516 18.28 1.41 8.42
CA SER A 516 19.72 1.65 8.57
C SER A 516 20.50 0.35 8.43
N VAL A 517 21.48 0.34 7.53
CA VAL A 517 22.31 -0.83 7.20
C VAL A 517 23.74 -0.58 7.67
N TRP A 518 24.26 -1.48 8.51
CA TRP A 518 25.57 -1.37 9.14
C TRP A 518 26.46 -2.56 8.79
N LYS A 519 27.75 -2.26 8.61
CA LYS A 519 28.80 -3.26 8.46
C LYS A 519 30.13 -2.74 9.00
N ASP A 520 30.85 -3.58 9.75
CA ASP A 520 32.23 -3.33 10.19
C ASP A 520 32.43 -1.96 10.86
N GLY A 521 31.48 -1.56 11.73
CA GLY A 521 31.54 -0.30 12.47
C GLY A 521 31.04 0.94 11.72
N ARG A 522 30.45 0.80 10.53
CA ARG A 522 30.00 1.92 9.69
C ARG A 522 28.56 1.75 9.22
N GLU A 523 27.82 2.86 9.16
CA GLU A 523 26.55 2.95 8.44
C GLU A 523 26.83 3.00 6.94
N LEU A 524 26.35 1.99 6.20
CA LEU A 524 26.50 1.87 4.75
C LEU A 524 25.39 2.57 3.99
N ALA A 525 24.17 2.57 4.53
CA ALA A 525 23.00 3.20 3.93
C ALA A 525 21.96 3.57 5.00
N LEU A 526 21.19 4.62 4.69
CA LEU A 526 20.12 5.12 5.53
C LEU A 526 18.96 5.60 4.66
N VAL A 527 17.75 5.11 4.95
CA VAL A 527 16.49 5.65 4.46
C VAL A 527 15.79 6.33 5.63
N GLU A 528 15.73 7.66 5.63
CA GLU A 528 15.08 8.42 6.71
C GLU A 528 13.57 8.48 6.49
N LEU A 529 12.81 7.95 7.46
CA LEU A 529 11.35 7.90 7.44
C LEU A 529 10.75 8.62 8.66
N PRO A 530 11.00 9.93 8.83
CA PRO A 530 10.66 10.62 10.07
C PRO A 530 9.16 10.65 10.36
N VAL A 531 8.27 10.53 9.38
CA VAL A 531 6.83 10.55 9.63
C VAL A 531 6.40 9.18 10.18
N ALA A 532 6.09 9.11 11.48
CA ALA A 532 5.70 7.89 12.19
C ALA A 532 6.74 6.74 12.17
N GLY A 533 7.96 7.01 11.68
CA GLY A 533 8.95 5.98 11.37
C GLY A 533 8.57 5.10 10.18
N LEU A 534 7.69 5.58 9.30
CA LEU A 534 7.12 4.83 8.16
C LEU A 534 7.28 5.58 6.83
N MET A 535 7.16 6.90 6.83
CA MET A 535 7.16 7.71 5.60
C MET A 535 8.16 8.86 5.65
N SER A 536 8.55 9.33 4.48
CA SER A 536 9.35 10.54 4.27
C SER A 536 8.55 11.58 3.48
N ASP A 537 8.66 12.85 3.87
CA ASP A 537 8.17 14.00 3.11
C ASP A 537 9.25 14.61 2.19
N ARG A 538 10.40 13.94 2.04
CA ARG A 538 11.42 14.28 1.06
C ARG A 538 10.95 13.93 -0.37
N PRO A 539 11.51 14.60 -1.40
CA PRO A 539 11.16 14.31 -2.79
C PRO A 539 11.23 12.82 -3.13
N ALA A 540 10.21 12.30 -3.81
CA ALA A 540 10.13 10.86 -4.13
C ALA A 540 11.39 10.28 -4.80
N PRO A 541 12.07 10.95 -5.75
CA PRO A 541 13.32 10.45 -6.31
C PRO A 541 14.46 10.29 -5.28
N GLU A 542 14.56 11.18 -4.28
CA GLU A 542 15.59 11.07 -3.24
C GLU A 542 15.33 9.87 -2.33
N VAL A 543 14.06 9.58 -2.03
CA VAL A 543 13.67 8.40 -1.25
C VAL A 543 13.89 7.12 -2.05
N ALA A 544 13.61 7.13 -3.34
CA ALA A 544 13.89 6.00 -4.25
C ALA A 544 15.40 5.70 -4.37
N GLU A 545 16.23 6.74 -4.47
CA GLU A 545 17.69 6.60 -4.47
C GLU A 545 18.20 6.04 -3.13
N ALA A 546 17.69 6.54 -2.01
CA ALA A 546 18.04 6.03 -0.67
C ALA A 546 17.63 4.55 -0.51
N ALA A 547 16.43 4.17 -0.95
CA ALA A 547 15.96 2.78 -0.93
C ALA A 547 16.82 1.87 -1.83
N SER A 548 17.24 2.36 -3.00
CA SER A 548 18.16 1.63 -3.88
C SER A 548 19.53 1.42 -3.24
N ALA A 549 20.07 2.46 -2.57
CA ALA A 549 21.32 2.38 -1.83
C ALA A 549 21.22 1.39 -0.64
N MET A 550 20.08 1.34 0.04
CA MET A 550 19.80 0.36 1.08
C MET A 550 19.86 -1.07 0.54
N VAL A 551 19.21 -1.38 -0.59
CA VAL A 551 19.27 -2.71 -1.21
C VAL A 551 20.70 -3.09 -1.59
N ALA A 552 21.45 -2.16 -2.19
CA ALA A 552 22.86 -2.37 -2.52
C ALA A 552 23.73 -2.61 -1.26
N ALA A 553 23.47 -1.89 -0.17
CA ALA A 553 24.17 -2.08 1.10
C ALA A 553 23.84 -3.42 1.75
N MET A 554 22.57 -3.87 1.73
CA MET A 554 22.19 -5.21 2.20
C MET A 554 22.93 -6.30 1.41
N ALA A 555 23.03 -6.17 0.09
CA ALA A 555 23.83 -7.08 -0.75
C ALA A 555 25.32 -7.07 -0.35
N ALA A 556 25.89 -5.89 -0.05
CA ALA A 556 27.26 -5.78 0.45
C ALA A 556 27.48 -6.44 1.83
N CYS A 557 26.42 -6.62 2.61
CA CYS A 557 26.41 -7.40 3.85
C CYS A 557 26.38 -8.92 3.64
N GLY A 558 26.22 -9.40 2.40
CA GLY A 558 26.36 -10.81 2.01
C GLY A 558 25.09 -11.48 1.50
N THR A 559 23.93 -10.81 1.62
CA THR A 559 22.66 -11.41 1.18
C THR A 559 22.59 -11.59 -0.33
N ARG A 560 21.92 -12.67 -0.74
CA ARG A 560 21.63 -13.00 -2.14
C ARG A 560 20.13 -13.05 -2.43
N LEU A 561 19.30 -12.76 -1.42
CA LEU A 561 17.86 -12.77 -1.58
C LEU A 561 17.43 -11.68 -2.56
N ASN A 562 16.54 -12.05 -3.47
CA ASN A 562 15.75 -11.07 -4.21
C ASN A 562 14.84 -10.32 -3.20
N ASN A 563 14.98 -8.99 -3.11
CA ASN A 563 14.24 -8.13 -2.17
C ASN A 563 14.39 -8.49 -0.69
N ALA A 564 15.63 -8.60 -0.20
CA ALA A 564 15.93 -8.87 1.21
C ALA A 564 15.20 -7.97 2.22
N PHE A 565 14.96 -6.69 1.88
CA PHE A 565 14.23 -5.76 2.77
C PHE A 565 12.78 -6.16 2.99
N MET A 566 12.08 -6.64 1.96
CA MET A 566 10.70 -7.09 2.10
C MET A 566 10.61 -8.29 3.04
N GLN A 567 11.53 -9.25 2.91
CA GLN A 567 11.62 -10.37 3.85
C GLN A 567 11.89 -9.90 5.27
N HIS A 568 12.74 -8.88 5.43
CA HIS A 568 13.08 -8.27 6.72
C HIS A 568 11.86 -7.64 7.41
N SER A 569 11.04 -6.88 6.69
CA SER A 569 9.88 -6.20 7.29
C SER A 569 8.74 -7.15 7.65
N LEU A 570 8.65 -8.33 7.02
CA LEU A 570 7.59 -9.32 7.27
C LEU A 570 7.89 -10.28 8.44
N LEU A 571 9.12 -10.34 8.97
CA LEU A 571 9.47 -11.27 10.06
C LEU A 571 8.63 -11.07 11.32
N ALA A 572 8.08 -9.86 11.51
CA ALA A 572 7.22 -9.49 12.64
C ALA A 572 5.72 -9.68 12.39
N LEU A 573 5.31 -10.10 11.19
CA LEU A 573 3.91 -10.21 10.81
C LEU A 573 3.31 -11.54 11.30
N VAL A 574 2.82 -11.53 12.54
CA VAL A 574 2.38 -12.72 13.31
C VAL A 574 1.05 -13.35 12.85
N VAL A 575 0.57 -12.98 11.67
CA VAL A 575 -0.60 -13.60 11.02
C VAL A 575 -0.24 -14.44 9.78
N ILE A 576 1.04 -14.42 9.35
CA ILE A 576 1.53 -15.23 8.22
C ILE A 576 2.42 -16.39 8.73
N PRO A 577 2.11 -17.65 8.37
CA PRO A 577 2.86 -18.83 8.83
C PRO A 577 4.33 -18.84 8.39
N GLU A 578 5.19 -19.68 8.98
CA GLU A 578 4.93 -20.60 10.11
C GLU A 578 5.41 -20.06 11.46
N LEU A 579 6.59 -19.42 11.52
CA LEU A 579 7.22 -18.93 12.75
C LEU A 579 7.63 -17.47 12.60
N ARG A 580 7.26 -16.63 13.58
CA ARG A 580 7.47 -15.17 13.57
C ARG A 580 7.99 -14.68 14.92
N ILE A 581 8.43 -13.43 14.97
CA ILE A 581 8.80 -12.74 16.23
C ILE A 581 7.83 -11.59 16.51
N SER A 582 7.45 -11.40 17.76
CA SER A 582 6.73 -10.21 18.23
C SER A 582 7.46 -9.57 19.40
N ASP A 583 6.93 -8.46 19.91
CA ASP A 583 7.42 -7.80 21.13
C ASP A 583 7.13 -8.62 22.40
N LYS A 584 6.45 -9.76 22.26
CA LYS A 584 6.11 -10.68 23.33
C LYS A 584 6.86 -12.02 23.26
N GLY A 585 7.54 -12.33 22.16
CA GLY A 585 8.26 -13.60 22.00
C GLY A 585 8.23 -14.15 20.58
N LEU A 586 8.62 -15.42 20.43
CA LEU A 586 8.40 -16.17 19.19
C LEU A 586 6.95 -16.66 19.14
N VAL A 587 6.37 -16.60 17.94
CA VAL A 587 4.98 -16.98 17.68
C VAL A 587 4.95 -18.11 16.67
N ASP A 588 4.41 -19.26 17.08
CA ASP A 588 3.99 -20.35 16.20
C ASP A 588 2.63 -19.97 15.64
N VAL A 589 2.62 -19.47 14.41
CA VAL A 589 1.42 -18.91 13.77
C VAL A 589 0.45 -20.02 13.37
N LEU A 590 0.94 -21.24 13.10
CA LEU A 590 0.07 -22.39 12.81
C LEU A 590 -0.79 -22.78 14.02
N ARG A 591 -0.23 -22.65 15.22
CA ARG A 591 -0.95 -22.87 16.49
C ARG A 591 -1.57 -21.59 17.05
N PHE A 592 -1.24 -20.44 16.48
CA PHE A 592 -1.60 -19.11 16.95
C PHE A 592 -1.25 -18.90 18.44
N ALA A 593 -0.03 -19.28 18.81
CA ALA A 593 0.45 -19.29 20.20
C ALA A 593 1.93 -18.93 20.32
N HIS A 594 2.33 -18.46 21.50
CA HIS A 594 3.74 -18.26 21.83
C HIS A 594 4.50 -19.59 21.88
N THR A 595 5.77 -19.57 21.50
CA THR A 595 6.68 -20.70 21.60
C THR A 595 8.04 -20.26 22.14
N ASP A 596 8.73 -21.17 22.83
CA ASP A 596 10.05 -20.89 23.39
C ASP A 596 11.14 -20.95 22.33
N LEU A 597 12.14 -20.07 22.44
CA LEU A 597 13.33 -20.08 21.58
C LEU A 597 14.12 -21.38 21.72
N VAL A 598 14.25 -21.89 22.94
CA VAL A 598 14.94 -23.15 23.23
C VAL A 598 13.93 -24.30 23.15
N ALA A 599 14.27 -25.33 22.36
CA ALA A 599 13.38 -26.46 22.11
C ALA A 599 13.54 -27.61 23.11
N ASP A 600 14.69 -27.69 23.79
CA ASP A 600 15.13 -28.82 24.61
C ASP A 600 15.47 -28.49 26.07
#